data_AF-A0AAW1EHT6-F1
#
_entry.id   AF-A0AAW1EHT6-F1
#
_cell.length_a   1.000
_cell.length_b   1.000
_cell.length_c   1.000
_cell.angle_alpha   90.00
_cell.angle_beta   90.00
_cell.angle_gamma   90.00
#
_symmetry.space_group_name_H-M   'P 1'
#
loop_
_entity.id
_entity.type
_entity.pdbx_description
1 polymer ?
#
loop_
_entity_poly.entity_id
_entity_poly.type
_entity_poly.pdbx_seq_one_letter_code
_entity_poly.pdbx_strand_id
1 'polypeptide(L)'
;MLEDVLAFERKMTVFARDVQRGTLSHFPSLREFREENTHINCEYLQDAIIEMQTAFGKRFSEFREEKSTLSFPVTPLDIDPSQLNMSAFPGVSQPDLEIELADIADKDLWMSKFKSLTADLEDVARQKAVLAREHKWSDIENLPKPDKLVFETWNAIPDTYMNMKTYAFGVLSIFGSTYLCEQIFSSMNYIKSKYRSRLTDDSLQSCLKLKVTSYSPDIEKLCSDVQKQKSH
;
A
#
# COMPACT_ATOMS: atom_id res chain seq x y z
N MET A 1 -1.25 1.27 -5.68
CA MET A 1 -2.20 1.29 -4.54
C MET A 1 -3.59 1.78 -4.94
N LEU A 2 -3.80 3.04 -5.30
CA LEU A 2 -5.13 3.52 -5.72
C LEU A 2 -5.70 2.72 -6.91
N GLU A 3 -4.86 2.48 -7.92
CA GLU A 3 -5.25 1.70 -9.09
C GLU A 3 -5.67 0.27 -8.72
N ASP A 4 -4.99 -0.36 -7.76
CA ASP A 4 -5.31 -1.71 -7.28
C ASP A 4 -6.68 -1.73 -6.56
N VAL A 5 -6.96 -0.71 -5.75
CA VAL A 5 -8.25 -0.52 -5.07
C VAL A 5 -9.38 -0.38 -6.10
N LEU A 6 -9.18 0.51 -7.09
CA LEU A 6 -10.17 0.74 -8.16
C LEU A 6 -10.35 -0.50 -9.04
N ALA A 7 -9.27 -1.23 -9.34
CA ALA A 7 -9.33 -2.47 -10.10
C ALA A 7 -10.07 -3.58 -9.33
N PHE A 8 -9.84 -3.70 -8.02
CA PHE A 8 -10.53 -4.67 -7.17
C PHE A 8 -12.04 -4.41 -7.15
N GLU A 9 -12.46 -3.15 -6.99
CA GLU A 9 -13.88 -2.81 -6.99
C GLU A 9 -14.56 -3.08 -8.34
N ARG A 10 -13.86 -2.79 -9.45
CA ARG A 10 -14.32 -3.16 -10.79
C ARG A 10 -14.46 -4.67 -10.96
N LYS A 11 -13.54 -5.46 -10.41
CA LYS A 11 -13.62 -6.93 -10.40
C LYS A 11 -14.86 -7.42 -9.62
N MET A 12 -15.15 -6.83 -8.45
CA MET A 12 -16.38 -7.16 -7.70
C MET A 12 -17.64 -6.92 -8.53
N THR A 13 -17.70 -5.82 -9.28
CA THR A 13 -18.82 -5.54 -10.21
C THR A 13 -18.98 -6.63 -11.27
N VAL A 14 -17.85 -7.10 -11.84
CA VAL A 14 -17.84 -8.19 -12.82
C VAL A 14 -18.34 -9.49 -12.21
N PHE A 15 -17.90 -9.80 -10.98
CA PHE A 15 -18.30 -11.01 -10.28
C PHE A 15 -19.78 -11.01 -9.90
N ALA A 16 -20.31 -9.90 -9.37
CA ALA A 16 -21.74 -9.76 -9.09
C ALA A 16 -22.59 -10.02 -10.34
N ARG A 17 -22.16 -9.50 -11.49
CA ARG A 17 -22.83 -9.70 -12.78
C ARG A 17 -22.76 -11.15 -13.27
N ASP A 18 -21.62 -11.83 -13.09
CA ASP A 18 -21.45 -13.23 -13.48
C ASP A 18 -22.31 -14.18 -12.63
N VAL A 19 -22.45 -13.88 -11.34
CA VAL A 19 -23.37 -14.59 -10.43
C VAL A 19 -24.83 -14.33 -10.81
N GLN A 20 -25.20 -13.07 -11.07
CA GLN A 20 -26.56 -12.70 -11.50
C GLN A 20 -26.99 -13.41 -12.79
N ARG A 21 -26.05 -13.57 -13.74
CA ARG A 21 -26.29 -14.27 -15.00
C ARG A 21 -26.32 -15.79 -14.83
N GLY A 22 -25.92 -16.31 -13.67
CA GLY A 22 -25.77 -17.74 -13.42
C GLY A 22 -24.71 -18.38 -14.30
N THR A 23 -23.76 -17.64 -14.86
CA THR A 23 -22.71 -18.23 -15.71
C THR A 23 -21.58 -18.81 -14.87
N LEU A 24 -21.27 -18.21 -13.72
CA LEU A 24 -20.21 -18.64 -12.80
C LEU A 24 -18.85 -18.85 -13.50
N SER A 25 -18.54 -18.02 -14.50
CA SER A 25 -17.29 -18.08 -15.27
C SER A 25 -16.06 -17.68 -14.49
N HIS A 26 -16.24 -16.87 -13.46
CA HIS A 26 -15.17 -16.45 -12.58
C HIS A 26 -15.08 -17.29 -11.30
N PHE A 27 -15.96 -18.29 -11.15
CA PHE A 27 -16.01 -19.19 -10.00
C PHE A 27 -16.00 -20.67 -10.43
N PRO A 28 -14.87 -21.21 -10.96
CA PRO A 28 -14.81 -22.55 -11.53
C PRO A 28 -15.26 -23.65 -10.55
N SER A 29 -14.79 -23.61 -9.30
CA SER A 29 -15.18 -24.59 -8.28
C SER A 29 -16.66 -24.51 -7.92
N LEU A 30 -17.26 -23.31 -7.95
CA LEU A 30 -18.69 -23.14 -7.70
C LEU A 30 -19.53 -23.62 -8.89
N ARG A 31 -19.02 -23.46 -10.10
CA ARG A 31 -19.62 -24.01 -11.32
C ARG A 31 -19.61 -25.54 -11.28
N GLU A 32 -18.47 -26.16 -10.96
CA GLU A 32 -18.34 -27.61 -10.77
C GLU A 32 -19.31 -28.12 -9.68
N PHE A 33 -19.36 -27.44 -8.54
CA PHE A 33 -20.29 -27.79 -7.46
C PHE A 33 -21.76 -27.75 -7.91
N ARG A 34 -22.14 -26.82 -8.80
CA ARG A 34 -23.49 -26.75 -9.36
C ARG A 34 -23.82 -27.89 -10.31
N GLU A 35 -22.83 -28.39 -11.04
CA GLU A 35 -23.02 -29.53 -11.93
C GLU A 35 -23.30 -30.80 -11.12
N GLU A 36 -22.73 -30.88 -9.90
CA GLU A 36 -22.92 -31.99 -8.96
C GLU A 36 -24.13 -31.80 -8.01
N ASN A 37 -24.66 -30.59 -7.84
CA ASN A 37 -25.72 -30.26 -6.87
C ASN A 37 -26.84 -29.41 -7.50
N THR A 38 -28.09 -29.75 -7.22
CA THR A 38 -29.27 -29.19 -7.92
C THR A 38 -29.62 -27.74 -7.62
N HIS A 39 -29.07 -27.11 -6.58
CA HIS A 39 -29.41 -25.72 -6.25
C HIS A 39 -28.27 -24.93 -5.62
N ILE A 40 -27.91 -23.80 -6.26
CA ILE A 40 -27.06 -22.76 -5.69
C ILE A 40 -27.91 -21.49 -5.61
N ASN A 41 -27.98 -20.90 -4.42
CA ASN A 41 -28.65 -19.62 -4.22
C ASN A 41 -27.77 -18.48 -4.78
N CYS A 42 -27.93 -18.20 -6.07
CA CYS A 42 -27.19 -17.14 -6.76
C CYS A 42 -27.61 -15.75 -6.29
N GLU A 43 -28.86 -15.56 -5.84
CA GLU A 43 -29.33 -14.28 -5.29
C GLU A 43 -28.54 -13.93 -4.02
N TYR A 44 -28.42 -14.87 -3.08
CA TYR A 44 -27.63 -14.68 -1.86
C TYR A 44 -26.18 -14.34 -2.16
N LEU A 45 -25.54 -15.07 -3.09
CA LEU A 45 -24.15 -14.81 -3.45
C LEU A 45 -23.96 -13.45 -4.14
N GLN A 46 -24.92 -13.05 -4.98
CA GLN A 46 -24.91 -11.73 -5.60
C GLN A 46 -25.02 -10.63 -4.54
N ASP A 47 -25.97 -10.76 -3.62
CA ASP A 47 -26.19 -9.80 -2.53
C ASP A 47 -24.94 -9.67 -1.65
N ALA A 48 -24.31 -10.80 -1.30
CA ALA A 48 -23.06 -10.81 -0.54
C ALA A 48 -21.91 -10.08 -1.26
N ILE A 49 -21.79 -10.24 -2.58
CA ILE A 49 -20.78 -9.52 -3.38
C ILE A 49 -21.10 -8.02 -3.42
N ILE A 50 -22.37 -7.64 -3.57
CA ILE A 50 -22.79 -6.23 -3.59
C ILE A 50 -22.57 -5.58 -2.22
N GLU A 51 -22.86 -6.28 -1.12
CA GLU A 51 -22.60 -5.80 0.23
C GLU A 51 -21.10 -5.61 0.47
N MET A 52 -20.28 -6.59 0.07
CA MET A 52 -18.82 -6.48 0.14
C MET A 52 -18.31 -5.31 -0.71
N GLN A 53 -18.82 -5.14 -1.93
CA GLN A 53 -18.46 -4.02 -2.80
C GLN A 53 -18.82 -2.67 -2.15
N THR A 54 -20.01 -2.57 -1.55
CA THR A 54 -20.47 -1.33 -0.89
C THR A 54 -19.60 -1.01 0.32
N ALA A 55 -19.33 -2.00 1.16
CA ALA A 55 -18.46 -1.84 2.32
C ALA A 55 -17.02 -1.45 1.91
N PHE A 56 -16.48 -2.08 0.86
CA PHE A 56 -15.16 -1.77 0.33
C PHE A 56 -15.11 -0.35 -0.25
N GLY A 57 -16.07 0.01 -1.11
CA GLY A 57 -16.15 1.35 -1.71
C GLY A 57 -16.28 2.45 -0.65
N LYS A 58 -17.07 2.21 0.41
CA LYS A 58 -17.17 3.13 1.56
C LYS A 58 -15.85 3.24 2.33
N ARG A 59 -15.14 2.13 2.52
CA ARG A 59 -13.87 2.12 3.26
C ARG A 59 -12.75 2.86 2.52
N PHE A 60 -12.78 2.88 1.19
CA PHE A 60 -11.74 3.50 0.35
C PHE A 60 -12.26 4.71 -0.44
N SER A 61 -13.32 5.38 0.02
CA SER A 61 -13.88 6.53 -0.69
C SER A 61 -12.90 7.70 -0.76
N GLU A 62 -12.20 7.97 0.34
CA GLU A 62 -11.21 9.07 0.46
C GLU A 62 -10.06 8.93 -0.55
N PHE A 63 -9.62 7.71 -0.83
CA PHE A 63 -8.58 7.43 -1.82
C PHE A 63 -8.96 7.93 -3.23
N ARG A 64 -10.26 8.02 -3.53
CA ARG A 64 -10.77 8.52 -4.82
C ARG A 64 -10.74 10.04 -4.88
N GLU A 65 -11.09 10.67 -3.77
CA GLU A 65 -11.07 12.13 -3.63
C GLU A 65 -9.63 12.63 -3.69
N GLU A 66 -8.70 11.89 -3.09
CA GLU A 66 -7.27 12.20 -3.02
C GLU A 66 -6.47 11.70 -4.24
N LYS A 67 -7.12 11.41 -5.38
CA LYS A 67 -6.43 10.85 -6.55
C LYS A 67 -5.21 11.69 -6.97
N SER A 68 -5.39 13.01 -7.10
CA SER A 68 -4.34 13.94 -7.53
C SER A 68 -3.18 13.95 -6.53
N THR A 69 -3.49 14.09 -5.24
CA THR A 69 -2.54 14.00 -4.12
C THR A 69 -1.72 12.70 -4.17
N LEU A 70 -2.38 11.55 -4.32
CA LEU A 70 -1.73 10.23 -4.31
C LEU A 70 -0.92 9.95 -5.59
N SER A 71 -1.23 10.60 -6.72
CA SER A 71 -0.44 10.50 -7.95
C SER A 71 0.78 11.41 -7.99
N PHE A 72 0.84 12.44 -7.13
CA PHE A 72 1.90 13.45 -7.14
C PHE A 72 3.33 12.90 -7.13
N PRO A 73 3.68 11.87 -6.33
CA PRO A 73 5.04 11.35 -6.33
C PRO A 73 5.49 10.72 -7.65
N VAL A 74 4.56 10.34 -8.54
CA VAL A 74 4.88 9.64 -9.80
C VAL A 74 4.72 10.57 -11.00
N THR A 75 3.69 11.41 -11.01
CA THR A 75 3.37 12.31 -12.13
C THR A 75 3.17 13.75 -11.63
N PRO A 76 4.17 14.37 -10.97
CA PRO A 76 4.00 15.67 -10.31
C PRO A 76 3.63 16.81 -11.28
N LEU A 77 3.94 16.66 -12.57
CA LEU A 77 3.82 17.70 -13.59
C LEU A 77 2.56 17.57 -14.45
N ASP A 78 1.82 16.47 -14.30
CA ASP A 78 0.54 16.24 -14.99
C ASP A 78 -0.66 16.65 -14.11
N ILE A 79 -0.39 17.13 -12.89
CA ILE A 79 -1.40 17.44 -11.88
C ILE A 79 -1.59 18.95 -11.79
N ASP A 80 -2.85 19.36 -11.78
CA ASP A 80 -3.23 20.73 -11.44
C ASP A 80 -2.97 20.98 -9.94
N PRO A 81 -2.08 21.91 -9.56
CA PRO A 81 -1.75 22.18 -8.15
C PRO A 81 -2.98 22.55 -7.30
N SER A 82 -4.03 23.12 -7.90
CA SER A 82 -5.25 23.48 -7.19
C SER A 82 -6.08 22.27 -6.72
N GLN A 83 -5.80 21.08 -7.27
CA GLN A 83 -6.45 19.82 -6.87
C GLN A 83 -5.70 19.08 -5.76
N LEU A 84 -4.56 19.59 -5.32
CA LEU A 84 -3.76 18.97 -4.27
C LEU A 84 -4.38 19.26 -2.90
N ASN A 85 -4.47 18.22 -2.06
CA ASN A 85 -4.89 18.42 -0.68
C ASN A 85 -3.73 19.02 0.13
N MET A 86 -3.77 20.34 0.31
CA MET A 86 -2.78 21.08 1.10
C MET A 86 -3.02 20.97 2.61
N SER A 87 -4.26 20.68 3.02
CA SER A 87 -4.64 20.58 4.44
C SER A 87 -3.97 19.39 5.14
N ALA A 88 -3.69 18.31 4.40
CA ALA A 88 -2.96 17.15 4.89
C ALA A 88 -1.48 17.44 5.17
N PHE A 89 -0.93 18.53 4.62
CA PHE A 89 0.51 18.85 4.66
C PHE A 89 0.73 20.32 5.08
N PRO A 90 0.48 20.68 6.36
CA PRO A 90 0.48 22.06 6.83
C PRO A 90 1.85 22.78 6.74
N GLY A 91 2.93 22.04 6.48
CA GLY A 91 4.28 22.59 6.28
C GLY A 91 4.60 22.98 4.84
N VAL A 92 3.67 22.80 3.89
CA VAL A 92 3.86 23.10 2.47
C VAL A 92 3.05 24.33 2.08
N SER A 93 3.73 25.34 1.56
CA SER A 93 3.10 26.57 1.05
C SER A 93 2.59 26.32 -0.38
N GLN A 94 1.27 26.44 -0.59
CA GLN A 94 0.69 26.23 -1.92
C GLN A 94 1.21 27.23 -2.97
N PRO A 95 1.30 28.55 -2.70
CA PRO A 95 1.86 29.49 -3.68
C PRO A 95 3.31 29.17 -4.04
N ASP A 96 4.14 28.78 -3.06
CA ASP A 96 5.53 28.43 -3.32
C ASP A 96 5.65 27.11 -4.09
N LEU A 97 4.78 26.13 -3.77
CA LEU A 97 4.69 24.87 -4.52
C LEU A 97 4.32 25.11 -5.99
N GLU A 98 3.35 26.00 -6.26
CA GLU A 98 2.95 26.37 -7.62
C GLU A 98 4.10 27.02 -8.40
N ILE A 99 4.85 27.92 -7.77
CA ILE A 99 6.03 28.56 -8.38
C ILE A 99 7.13 27.52 -8.63
N GLU A 100 7.41 26.64 -7.67
CA GLU A 100 8.40 25.57 -7.80
C GLU A 100 8.05 24.60 -8.94
N LEU A 101 6.78 24.20 -9.06
CA LEU A 101 6.28 23.34 -10.14
C LEU A 101 6.38 24.02 -11.51
N ALA A 102 6.08 25.32 -11.60
CA ALA A 102 6.24 26.08 -12.82
C ALA A 102 7.73 26.19 -13.24
N ASP A 103 8.62 26.51 -12.31
CA ASP A 103 10.07 26.64 -12.59
C ASP A 103 10.70 25.31 -13.01
N ILE A 104 10.33 24.20 -12.38
CA ILE A 104 10.92 22.89 -12.72
C ILE A 104 10.39 22.33 -14.04
N ALA A 105 9.18 22.72 -14.47
CA ALA A 105 8.56 22.26 -15.70
C ALA A 105 9.35 22.68 -16.96
N ASP A 106 10.05 23.82 -16.91
CA ASP A 106 10.91 24.28 -18.00
C ASP A 106 12.36 23.77 -17.90
N LYS A 107 12.66 22.90 -16.92
CA LYS A 107 13.99 22.29 -16.76
C LYS A 107 14.02 20.90 -17.36
N ASP A 108 14.49 20.82 -18.62
CA ASP A 108 14.59 19.58 -19.40
C ASP A 108 15.20 18.39 -18.65
N LEU A 109 16.23 18.64 -17.83
CA LEU A 109 16.88 17.61 -17.03
C LEU A 109 15.90 16.95 -16.05
N TRP A 110 15.13 17.74 -15.31
CA TRP A 110 14.20 17.23 -14.30
C TRP A 110 12.93 16.66 -14.95
N MET A 111 12.44 17.29 -16.01
CA MET A 111 11.38 16.75 -16.87
C MET A 111 11.74 15.34 -17.36
N SER A 112 12.95 15.18 -17.90
CA SER A 112 13.43 13.89 -18.41
C SER A 112 13.58 12.86 -17.29
N LYS A 113 13.98 13.29 -16.10
CA LYS A 113 14.11 12.42 -14.94
C LYS A 113 12.75 11.88 -14.46
N PHE A 114 11.72 12.72 -14.37
CA PHE A 114 10.37 12.26 -14.03
C PHE A 114 9.79 11.36 -15.11
N LYS A 115 10.01 11.65 -16.40
CA LYS A 115 9.62 10.75 -17.50
C LYS A 115 10.32 9.40 -17.41
N SER A 116 11.61 9.39 -17.08
CA SER A 116 12.38 8.15 -16.86
C SER A 116 11.81 7.36 -15.69
N LEU A 117 11.47 8.01 -14.57
CA LEU A 117 10.83 7.36 -13.44
C LEU A 117 9.53 6.65 -13.87
N THR A 118 8.65 7.32 -14.62
CA THR A 118 7.42 6.71 -15.11
C THR A 118 7.71 5.48 -15.97
N ALA A 119 8.68 5.57 -16.89
CA ALA A 119 9.08 4.46 -17.74
C ALA A 119 9.66 3.27 -16.95
N ASP A 120 10.49 3.53 -15.93
CA ASP A 120 11.07 2.50 -15.07
C ASP A 120 9.98 1.79 -14.24
N LEU A 121 9.00 2.55 -13.73
CA LEU A 121 7.85 1.99 -13.00
C LEU A 121 6.97 1.12 -13.92
N GLU A 122 6.73 1.56 -15.15
CA GLU A 122 6.02 0.76 -16.16
C GLU A 122 6.77 -0.53 -16.49
N ASP A 123 8.09 -0.48 -16.64
CA ASP A 123 8.91 -1.66 -16.92
C ASP A 123 8.89 -2.65 -15.75
N VAL A 124 9.01 -2.18 -14.51
CA VAL A 124 8.85 -3.02 -13.31
C VAL A 124 7.48 -3.69 -13.30
N ALA A 125 6.40 -2.96 -13.60
CA ALA A 125 5.06 -3.53 -13.67
C ALA A 125 4.94 -4.60 -14.77
N ARG A 126 5.54 -4.37 -15.94
CA ARG A 126 5.60 -5.31 -17.06
C ARG A 126 6.37 -6.58 -16.67
N GLN A 127 7.56 -6.46 -16.12
CA GLN A 127 8.38 -7.59 -15.69
C GLN A 127 7.68 -8.40 -14.60
N LYS A 128 7.07 -7.73 -13.62
CA LYS A 128 6.27 -8.39 -12.58
C LYS A 128 5.13 -9.23 -13.17
N ALA A 129 4.44 -8.71 -14.18
CA ALA A 129 3.37 -9.44 -14.86
C ALA A 129 3.87 -10.68 -15.63
N VAL A 130 5.05 -10.59 -16.27
CA VAL A 130 5.69 -11.72 -16.95
C VAL A 130 6.09 -12.80 -15.95
N LEU A 131 6.78 -12.44 -14.87
CA LEU A 131 7.23 -13.39 -13.85
C LEU A 131 6.05 -14.05 -13.11
N ALA A 132 4.98 -13.31 -12.84
CA ALA A 132 3.77 -13.84 -12.22
C ALA A 132 3.09 -14.90 -13.12
N ARG A 133 3.11 -14.71 -14.45
CA ARG A 133 2.60 -15.68 -15.42
C ARG A 133 3.45 -16.95 -15.45
N GLU A 134 4.76 -16.81 -15.27
CA GLU A 134 5.71 -17.93 -15.23
C GLU A 134 5.82 -18.57 -13.84
N HIS A 135 5.01 -18.13 -12.87
CA HIS A 135 5.05 -18.58 -11.46
C HIS A 135 6.42 -18.38 -10.77
N LYS A 136 7.23 -17.43 -11.24
CA LYS A 136 8.56 -17.09 -10.71
C LYS A 136 8.49 -16.07 -9.58
N TRP A 137 7.90 -16.46 -8.45
CA TRP A 137 7.65 -15.54 -7.33
C TRP A 137 8.91 -15.04 -6.63
N SER A 138 9.95 -15.87 -6.52
CA SER A 138 11.25 -15.50 -5.96
C SER A 138 11.94 -14.38 -6.76
N ASP A 139 11.80 -14.41 -8.08
CA ASP A 139 12.47 -13.46 -8.97
C ASP A 139 11.80 -12.08 -8.90
N ILE A 140 10.51 -12.02 -8.54
CA ILE A 140 9.79 -10.76 -8.30
C ILE A 140 10.39 -10.01 -7.10
N GLU A 141 10.94 -10.72 -6.11
CA GLU A 141 11.58 -10.06 -4.97
C GLU A 141 12.85 -9.30 -5.37
N ASN A 142 13.53 -9.76 -6.42
CA ASN A 142 14.76 -9.16 -6.95
C ASN A 142 14.51 -7.94 -7.86
N LEU A 143 13.25 -7.72 -8.29
CA LEU A 143 12.92 -6.54 -9.09
C LEU A 143 13.17 -5.24 -8.28
N PRO A 144 13.53 -4.14 -8.97
CA PRO A 144 13.56 -2.81 -8.37
C PRO A 144 12.25 -2.52 -7.65
N LYS A 145 12.33 -2.01 -6.42
CA LYS A 145 11.14 -1.64 -5.65
C LYS A 145 10.62 -0.29 -6.17
N PRO A 146 9.34 -0.18 -6.59
CA PRO A 146 8.75 1.07 -7.04
C PRO A 146 9.00 2.23 -6.08
N ASP A 147 8.77 2.01 -4.78
CA ASP A 147 8.94 3.04 -3.75
C ASP A 147 10.38 3.55 -3.66
N LYS A 148 11.37 2.68 -3.91
CA LYS A 148 12.79 3.06 -3.91
C LYS A 148 13.13 3.94 -5.11
N LEU A 149 12.63 3.60 -6.30
CA LEU A 149 12.83 4.40 -7.52
C LEU A 149 12.24 5.81 -7.37
N VAL A 150 11.01 5.89 -6.84
CA VAL A 150 10.34 7.16 -6.55
C VAL A 150 11.15 7.95 -5.53
N PHE A 151 11.53 7.34 -4.41
CA PHE A 151 12.30 7.99 -3.36
C PHE A 151 13.64 8.55 -3.88
N GLU A 152 14.41 7.77 -4.62
CA GLU A 152 15.71 8.19 -5.18
C GLU A 152 15.55 9.33 -6.18
N THR A 153 14.47 9.33 -6.96
CA THR A 153 14.15 10.41 -7.90
C THR A 153 13.91 11.72 -7.16
N TRP A 154 13.04 11.72 -6.14
CA TRP A 154 12.73 12.90 -5.33
C TRP A 154 13.91 13.37 -4.48
N ASN A 155 14.70 12.45 -3.93
CA ASN A 155 15.87 12.79 -3.13
C ASN A 155 16.95 13.53 -3.93
N ALA A 156 17.04 13.27 -5.23
CA ALA A 156 18.00 13.91 -6.11
C ALA A 156 17.59 15.32 -6.56
N ILE A 157 16.35 15.74 -6.33
CA ILE A 157 15.90 17.09 -6.67
C ILE A 157 16.60 18.11 -5.76
N PRO A 158 17.03 19.28 -6.28
CA PRO A 158 17.70 20.31 -5.49
C PRO A 158 16.82 20.82 -4.36
N ASP A 159 17.44 21.24 -3.26
CA ASP A 159 16.73 21.76 -2.08
C ASP A 159 16.07 23.12 -2.34
N THR A 160 16.30 23.75 -3.49
CA THR A 160 15.52 24.90 -3.95
C THR A 160 14.04 24.57 -4.17
N TYR A 161 13.69 23.28 -4.32
CA TYR A 161 12.32 22.78 -4.50
C TYR A 161 11.80 22.10 -3.23
N MET A 162 11.98 22.76 -2.08
CA MET A 162 11.71 22.15 -0.79
C MET A 162 10.22 21.88 -0.58
N ASN A 163 9.32 22.71 -1.11
CA ASN A 163 7.88 22.47 -1.00
C ASN A 163 7.48 21.23 -1.80
N MET A 164 7.96 21.09 -3.03
CA MET A 164 7.73 19.90 -3.84
C MET A 164 8.24 18.62 -3.16
N LYS A 165 9.48 18.64 -2.65
CA LYS A 165 10.07 17.50 -1.94
C LYS A 165 9.27 17.15 -0.70
N THR A 166 8.93 18.15 0.12
CA THR A 166 8.17 17.96 1.36
C THR A 166 6.79 17.37 1.08
N TYR A 167 6.10 17.87 0.04
CA TYR A 167 4.81 17.34 -0.37
C TYR A 167 4.92 15.88 -0.83
N ALA A 168 5.86 15.57 -1.74
CA ALA A 168 6.06 14.22 -2.25
C ALA A 168 6.42 13.22 -1.14
N PHE A 169 7.35 13.56 -0.25
CA PHE A 169 7.71 12.71 0.87
C PHE A 169 6.58 12.58 1.90
N GLY A 170 5.79 13.64 2.09
CA GLY A 170 4.55 13.61 2.86
C GLY A 170 3.59 12.54 2.34
N VAL A 171 3.29 12.56 1.04
CA VAL A 171 2.42 11.55 0.41
C VAL A 171 3.01 10.14 0.53
N LEU A 172 4.31 9.96 0.27
CA LEU A 172 4.97 8.65 0.40
C LEU A 172 4.90 8.09 1.84
N SER A 173 4.93 8.96 2.84
CA SER A 173 4.85 8.56 4.25
C SER A 173 3.48 8.00 4.66
N ILE A 174 2.40 8.37 3.97
CA ILE A 174 1.04 7.84 4.22
C ILE A 174 1.03 6.32 4.00
N PHE A 175 1.69 5.85 2.94
CA PHE A 175 1.74 4.44 2.60
C PHE A 175 2.64 3.65 3.57
N GLY A 176 3.80 4.21 3.90
CA GLY A 176 4.72 3.61 4.87
C GLY A 176 4.10 3.47 6.27
N SER A 177 3.40 4.50 6.74
CA SER A 177 2.72 4.48 8.04
C SER A 177 1.52 3.54 8.06
N THR A 178 0.74 3.46 6.97
CA THR A 178 -0.37 2.50 6.85
C THR A 178 0.14 1.05 6.93
N TYR A 179 1.18 0.71 6.16
CA TYR A 179 1.79 -0.61 6.22
C TYR A 179 2.33 -0.93 7.63
N LEU A 180 3.00 0.02 8.27
CA LEU A 180 3.53 -0.14 9.63
C LEU A 180 2.40 -0.38 10.63
N CYS A 181 1.31 0.39 10.54
CA CYS A 181 0.12 0.22 11.35
C CYS A 181 -0.51 -1.17 11.15
N GLU A 182 -0.68 -1.63 9.90
CA GLU A 182 -1.21 -2.96 9.61
C GLU A 182 -0.33 -4.08 10.15
N GLN A 183 1.00 -3.96 10.02
CA GLN A 183 1.96 -4.90 10.61
C GLN A 183 1.90 -4.90 12.14
N ILE A 184 1.78 -3.72 12.76
CA ILE A 184 1.61 -3.56 14.21
C ILE A 184 0.29 -4.23 14.66
N PHE A 185 -0.83 -3.97 13.99
CA PHE A 185 -2.13 -4.55 14.36
C PHE A 185 -2.17 -6.06 14.15
N SER A 186 -1.62 -6.57 13.05
CA SER A 186 -1.49 -8.01 12.81
C SER A 186 -0.63 -8.67 13.88
N SER A 187 0.52 -8.08 14.20
CA SER A 187 1.40 -8.54 15.27
C SER A 187 0.73 -8.45 16.64
N MET A 188 -0.01 -7.38 16.92
CA MET A 188 -0.74 -7.19 18.17
C MET A 188 -1.85 -8.24 18.33
N ASN A 189 -2.61 -8.51 17.26
CA ASN A 189 -3.63 -9.56 17.26
C ASN A 189 -3.00 -10.93 17.49
N TYR A 190 -1.86 -11.23 16.88
CA TYR A 190 -1.12 -12.48 17.16
C TYR A 190 -0.61 -12.55 18.60
N ILE A 191 0.00 -11.47 19.11
CA ILE A 191 0.51 -11.39 20.48
C ILE A 191 -0.62 -11.54 21.51
N LYS A 192 -1.81 -10.99 21.22
CA LYS A 192 -2.99 -11.04 22.10
C LYS A 192 -3.81 -12.33 21.96
N SER A 193 -3.86 -13.01 20.81
CA SER A 193 -4.96 -13.95 20.51
C SER A 193 -4.86 -15.37 21.04
N LYS A 194 -3.76 -15.85 21.67
CA LYS A 194 -3.75 -17.27 22.06
C LYS A 194 -2.95 -17.73 23.28
N TYR A 195 -1.92 -17.02 23.75
CA TYR A 195 -1.01 -17.58 24.77
C TYR A 195 -0.68 -16.68 25.98
N ARG A 196 -1.19 -15.45 26.06
CA ARG A 196 -0.81 -14.53 27.15
C ARG A 196 -1.95 -13.62 27.60
N SER A 197 -2.67 -14.04 28.63
CA SER A 197 -3.66 -13.21 29.36
C SER A 197 -3.04 -12.24 30.38
N ARG A 198 -1.70 -12.08 30.41
CA ARG A 198 -0.95 -11.34 31.45
C ARG A 198 0.01 -10.26 30.94
N LEU A 199 -0.09 -9.83 29.67
CA LEU A 199 0.77 -8.74 29.17
C LEU A 199 0.30 -7.39 29.73
N THR A 200 1.22 -6.65 30.33
CA THR A 200 1.06 -5.22 30.61
C THR A 200 1.34 -4.40 29.36
N ASP A 201 0.83 -3.18 29.26
CA ASP A 201 1.00 -2.31 28.08
C ASP A 201 2.49 -2.11 27.71
N ASP A 202 3.37 -1.96 28.70
CA ASP A 202 4.83 -1.81 28.49
C ASP A 202 5.47 -3.04 27.82
N SER A 203 5.03 -4.25 28.23
CA SER A 203 5.53 -5.51 27.68
C SER A 203 5.03 -5.74 26.26
N LEU A 204 3.83 -5.27 25.94
CA LEU A 204 3.25 -5.30 24.60
C LEU A 204 3.96 -4.33 23.67
N GLN A 205 4.21 -3.09 24.11
CA GLN A 205 4.95 -2.09 23.33
C GLN A 205 6.36 -2.58 22.98
N SER A 206 7.06 -3.19 23.95
CA SER A 206 8.40 -3.73 23.75
C SER A 206 8.41 -4.88 22.74
N CYS A 207 7.44 -5.80 22.83
CA CYS A 207 7.28 -6.89 21.86
C CYS A 207 6.95 -6.39 20.45
N LEU A 208 6.11 -5.36 20.32
CA LEU A 208 5.79 -4.74 19.04
C LEU A 208 7.00 -4.05 18.41
N LYS A 209 7.77 -3.28 19.20
CA LYS A 209 9.02 -2.66 18.73
C LYS A 209 10.01 -3.70 18.20
N LEU A 210 10.19 -4.81 18.91
CA LEU A 210 11.05 -5.92 18.47
C LEU A 210 10.57 -6.58 17.16
N LYS A 211 9.26 -6.71 16.97
CA LYS A 211 8.68 -7.36 15.78
C LYS A 211 8.72 -6.49 14.53
N VAL A 212 8.63 -5.18 14.72
CA VAL A 212 8.39 -4.20 13.65
C VAL A 212 9.68 -3.47 13.24
N THR A 213 10.72 -3.55 14.05
CA THR A 213 12.04 -3.01 13.73
C THR A 213 13.01 -4.14 13.40
N SER A 214 14.07 -3.85 12.65
CA SER A 214 15.19 -4.77 12.44
C SER A 214 16.13 -4.89 13.66
N TYR A 215 15.67 -4.43 14.84
CA TYR A 215 16.45 -4.47 16.07
C TYR A 215 16.62 -5.92 16.54
N SER A 216 17.86 -6.39 16.53
CA SER A 216 18.23 -7.68 17.11
C SER A 216 18.76 -7.42 18.53
N PRO A 217 18.02 -7.82 19.59
CA PRO A 217 18.52 -7.67 20.95
C PRO A 217 19.74 -8.57 21.14
N ASP A 218 20.75 -8.06 21.84
CA ASP A 218 21.94 -8.82 22.22
C ASP A 218 21.58 -9.80 23.36
N ILE A 219 21.17 -11.00 22.96
CA ILE A 219 20.69 -12.04 23.88
C ILE A 219 21.82 -12.53 24.79
N GLU A 220 23.06 -12.55 24.30
CA GLU A 220 24.21 -13.01 25.08
C GLU A 220 24.47 -12.08 26.28
N LYS A 221 24.44 -10.77 26.03
CA LYS A 221 24.55 -9.75 27.09
C LYS A 221 23.37 -9.78 28.06
N LEU A 222 22.14 -9.98 27.57
CA LEU A 222 20.97 -10.13 28.44
C LEU A 222 21.07 -11.37 29.32
N CYS A 223 21.58 -12.49 28.78
CA CYS A 223 21.77 -13.72 29.53
C CYS A 223 22.89 -13.64 30.58
N SER A 224 23.92 -12.81 30.35
CA SER A 224 24.97 -12.58 31.37
C SER A 224 24.47 -11.75 32.55
N ASP A 225 23.52 -10.85 32.32
CA ASP A 225 23.01 -9.91 33.33
C ASP A 225 21.86 -10.50 34.17
N VAL A 226 21.24 -11.60 33.72
CA VAL A 226 20.18 -12.28 34.47
C VAL A 226 20.77 -13.17 35.57
N GLN A 227 20.53 -12.77 36.82
CA GLN A 227 20.97 -13.51 38.00
C GLN A 227 20.24 -14.86 38.08
N LYS A 228 20.98 -15.96 37.88
CA LYS A 228 20.45 -17.33 37.96
C LYS A 228 19.86 -17.57 39.34
N GLN A 229 18.53 -17.65 39.45
CA GLN A 229 17.90 -18.16 40.67
C GLN A 229 18.29 -19.64 40.82
N LYS A 230 19.01 -19.96 41.89
CA LYS A 230 19.22 -21.35 42.28
C LYS A 230 17.88 -21.88 42.78
N SER A 231 17.32 -22.88 42.09
CA SER A 231 16.20 -23.65 42.62
C SER A 231 16.66 -24.35 43.91
N HIS A 232 15.90 -24.18 44.98
CA HIS A 232 15.97 -25.02 46.16
C HIS A 232 15.29 -26.37 45.91
#